data_AF-A0A7X7QAI9-F1
#
_entry.id   AF-A0A7X7QAI9-F1
#
_cell.length_a   1.000
_cell.length_b   1.000
_cell.length_c   1.000
_cell.angle_alpha   90.00
_cell.angle_beta   90.00
_cell.angle_gamma   90.00
#
_symmetry.space_group_name_H-M   'P 1'
#
loop_
_entity.id
_entity.type
_entity.pdbx_description
1 polymer ?
#
loop_
_entity_poly.entity_id
_entity_poly.type
_entity_poly.pdbx_seq_one_letter_code
_entity_poly.pdbx_strand_id
1 'polypeptide(L)'
;LIDEGLAVVEAIRARFDGARRNPWNEQECGHHYARAMASWAVPLALSGFRYSAVSQTLALAPHWNPEAFRSFWCVSAGWGMVEQTISDAEQNVRWEVLHGALALRRLRCTAPAGRPAAHVELAGAGAGQEFTWQQTNDEVEIELAETLRVVPSQPLTITVW
;
A
#
# COMPACT_ATOMS: atom_id res chain seq x y z
N LEU A 1 18.65 2.21 2.80
CA LEU A 1 18.63 2.55 4.23
C LEU A 1 17.47 1.85 4.98
N ILE A 2 17.01 0.68 4.52
CA ILE A 2 15.87 0.00 5.17
C ILE A 2 16.32 -0.54 6.53
N ASP A 3 17.45 -1.24 6.55
CA ASP A 3 18.01 -1.85 7.77
C ASP A 3 18.32 -0.80 8.84
N GLU A 4 18.92 0.33 8.47
CA GLU A 4 19.21 1.43 9.40
C GLU A 4 17.93 2.06 9.96
N GLY A 5 16.91 2.24 9.12
CA GLY A 5 15.61 2.74 9.54
C GLY A 5 14.93 1.78 10.54
N LEU A 6 14.97 0.48 10.26
CA LEU A 6 14.40 -0.55 11.14
C LEU A 6 15.18 -0.68 12.45
N ALA A 7 16.50 -0.54 12.43
CA ALA A 7 17.33 -0.55 13.64
C ALA A 7 16.97 0.60 14.59
N VAL A 8 16.65 1.79 14.04
CA VAL A 8 16.17 2.93 14.86
C VAL A 8 14.80 2.61 15.46
N VAL A 9 13.88 2.07 14.68
CA VAL A 9 12.54 1.68 15.17
C VAL A 9 12.66 0.63 16.27
N GLU A 10 13.49 -0.41 16.07
CA GLU A 10 13.74 -1.47 17.04
C GLU A 10 14.32 -0.91 18.35
N ALA A 11 15.33 -0.04 18.26
CA ALA A 11 15.95 0.58 19.44
C ALA A 11 14.96 1.42 20.26
N ILE A 12 13.96 2.04 19.62
CA ILE A 12 12.87 2.75 20.31
C ILE A 12 11.94 1.73 20.97
N ARG A 13 11.46 0.73 20.22
CA ARG A 13 10.51 -0.28 20.71
C ARG A 13 11.07 -1.11 21.85
N ALA A 14 12.37 -1.41 21.85
CA ALA A 14 13.05 -2.14 22.93
C ALA A 14 13.01 -1.42 24.29
N ARG A 15 12.75 -0.11 24.33
CA ARG A 15 12.55 0.65 25.58
C ARG A 15 11.17 0.39 26.20
N PHE A 16 10.23 -0.12 25.41
CA PHE A 16 8.83 -0.35 25.74
C PHE A 16 8.47 -1.83 25.52
N ASP A 17 9.25 -2.72 26.13
CA ASP A 17 9.16 -4.18 25.98
C ASP A 17 8.18 -4.86 26.96
N GLY A 18 7.53 -4.10 27.85
CA GLY A 18 6.67 -4.61 28.91
C GLY A 18 7.39 -5.02 30.20
N ALA A 19 8.70 -5.27 30.16
CA ALA A 19 9.50 -5.48 31.37
C ALA A 19 10.03 -4.15 31.93
N ARG A 20 10.50 -3.26 31.04
CA ARG A 20 11.05 -1.95 31.37
C ARG A 20 9.97 -0.88 31.44
N ARG A 21 9.08 -0.85 30.44
CA ARG A 21 8.00 0.15 30.31
C ARG A 21 6.79 -0.44 29.59
N ASN A 22 5.64 0.21 29.74
CA ASN A 22 4.40 -0.19 29.10
C ASN A 22 4.56 -0.24 27.55
N PRO A 23 4.27 -1.37 26.89
CA PRO A 23 4.49 -1.55 25.45
C PRO A 23 3.48 -0.79 24.57
N TRP A 24 2.41 -0.28 25.19
CA TRP A 24 1.31 0.44 24.55
C TRP A 24 1.37 1.94 24.82
N ASN A 25 2.44 2.44 25.45
CA ASN A 25 2.53 3.82 25.88
C ASN A 25 3.96 4.34 25.80
N GLU A 26 4.26 5.01 24.69
CA GLU A 26 5.55 5.66 24.47
C GLU A 26 5.59 7.02 25.17
N GLN A 27 5.70 7.00 26.51
CA GLN A 27 5.69 8.21 27.33
C GLN A 27 7.00 8.99 27.20
N GLU A 28 6.93 10.20 26.66
CA GLU A 28 8.08 11.12 26.54
C GLU A 28 7.84 12.46 27.25
N CYS A 29 6.69 13.10 27.00
CA CYS A 29 6.28 14.35 27.67
C CYS A 29 4.88 14.22 28.33
N GLY A 30 4.56 13.02 28.84
CA GLY A 30 3.24 12.67 29.36
C GLY A 30 2.43 11.77 28.42
N HIS A 31 1.27 11.30 28.90
CA HIS A 31 0.47 10.26 28.23
C HIS A 31 -0.46 10.78 27.12
N HIS A 32 -0.65 12.09 27.02
CA HIS A 32 -1.57 12.71 26.06
C HIS A 32 -0.86 13.23 24.81
N TYR A 33 0.46 13.03 24.71
CA TYR A 33 1.23 13.56 23.61
C TYR A 33 1.14 12.64 22.40
N ALA A 34 0.69 13.17 21.27
CA ALA A 34 0.38 12.38 20.07
C ALA A 34 1.61 11.80 19.35
N ARG A 35 2.83 11.94 19.87
CA ARG A 35 4.07 11.51 19.18
C ARG A 35 4.13 10.02 18.88
N ALA A 36 3.44 9.18 19.64
CA ALA A 36 3.29 7.76 19.31
C ALA A 36 2.66 7.53 17.92
N MET A 37 1.89 8.51 17.39
CA MET A 37 1.37 8.49 16.02
C MET A 37 2.48 8.55 14.96
N ALA A 38 3.71 8.95 15.29
CA ALA A 38 4.84 8.88 14.36
C ALA A 38 5.12 7.46 13.88
N SER A 39 4.70 6.43 14.64
CA SER A 39 4.74 5.03 14.21
C SER A 39 3.98 4.77 12.90
N TRP A 40 2.98 5.58 12.55
CA TRP A 40 2.26 5.49 11.25
C TRP A 40 3.13 5.83 10.05
N ALA A 41 4.24 6.56 10.23
CA ALA A 41 5.17 6.83 9.14
C ALA A 41 5.87 5.55 8.65
N VAL A 42 6.07 4.56 9.53
CA VAL A 42 6.75 3.29 9.21
C VAL A 42 5.99 2.49 8.15
N PRO A 43 4.71 2.12 8.33
CA PRO A 43 3.98 1.38 7.29
C PRO A 43 3.85 2.18 5.99
N LEU A 44 3.73 3.51 6.03
CA LEU A 44 3.70 4.36 4.82
C LEU A 44 5.03 4.39 4.06
N ALA A 45 6.16 4.30 4.78
CA ALA A 45 7.49 4.25 4.20
C ALA A 45 7.82 2.86 3.65
N LEU A 46 7.44 1.78 4.34
CA LEU A 46 7.72 0.41 3.91
C LEU A 46 6.82 -0.05 2.76
N SER A 47 5.56 0.39 2.73
CA SER A 47 4.60 0.03 1.68
C SER A 47 4.69 0.89 0.42
N GLY A 48 5.23 2.11 0.54
CA GLY A 48 5.08 3.12 -0.51
C GLY A 48 3.62 3.51 -0.80
N PHE A 49 2.66 3.11 0.03
CA PHE A 49 1.24 3.39 -0.17
C PHE A 49 0.98 4.89 -0.19
N ARG A 50 0.29 5.38 -1.22
CA ARG A 50 -0.22 6.75 -1.30
C ARG A 50 -1.61 6.75 -1.90
N TYR A 51 -2.44 7.65 -1.41
CA TYR A 51 -3.76 7.88 -1.97
C TYR A 51 -4.10 9.38 -1.96
N SER A 52 -4.59 9.88 -3.09
CA SER A 52 -5.13 11.22 -3.25
C SER A 52 -6.63 11.13 -3.50
N ALA A 53 -7.45 11.61 -2.55
CA ALA A 53 -8.90 11.64 -2.72
C ALA A 53 -9.36 12.67 -3.77
N VAL A 54 -8.55 13.71 -4.03
CA VAL A 54 -8.85 14.75 -5.03
C VAL A 54 -8.77 14.20 -6.44
N SER A 55 -7.71 13.45 -6.74
CA SER A 55 -7.48 12.86 -8.06
C SER A 55 -7.89 11.39 -8.16
N GLN A 56 -8.35 10.80 -7.04
CA GLN A 56 -8.64 9.36 -6.90
C GLN A 56 -7.48 8.49 -7.42
N THR A 57 -6.25 8.93 -7.10
CA THR A 57 -5.01 8.26 -7.49
C THR A 57 -4.52 7.42 -6.32
N LEU A 58 -4.40 6.12 -6.57
CA LEU A 58 -3.83 5.14 -5.66
C LEU A 58 -2.45 4.72 -6.16
N ALA A 59 -1.46 4.65 -5.27
CA ALA A 59 -0.13 4.17 -5.61
C ALA A 59 0.37 3.16 -4.59
N LEU A 60 1.11 2.16 -5.07
CA LEU A 60 1.81 1.17 -4.28
C LEU A 60 3.24 0.98 -4.82
N ALA A 61 4.23 1.08 -3.93
CA ALA A 61 5.64 0.90 -4.25
C ALA A 61 6.34 0.24 -3.04
N PRO A 62 6.16 -1.07 -2.83
CA PRO A 62 6.64 -1.74 -1.63
C PRO A 62 8.17 -1.73 -1.59
N HIS A 63 8.74 -1.27 -0.49
CA HIS A 63 10.17 -1.34 -0.21
C HIS A 63 10.52 -2.54 0.69
N TRP A 64 9.55 -3.02 1.47
CA TRP A 64 9.68 -4.19 2.32
C TRP A 64 9.06 -5.42 1.63
N ASN A 65 9.84 -6.49 1.45
CA ASN A 65 9.41 -7.76 0.82
C ASN A 65 8.59 -7.56 -0.47
N PRO A 66 9.09 -6.82 -1.48
CA PRO A 66 8.31 -6.47 -2.68
C PRO A 66 7.79 -7.68 -3.46
N GLU A 67 8.45 -8.84 -3.36
CA GLU A 67 8.06 -10.08 -4.02
C GLU A 67 6.84 -10.76 -3.38
N ALA A 68 6.58 -10.50 -2.11
CA ALA A 68 5.51 -11.10 -1.31
C ALA A 68 5.01 -10.12 -0.24
N PHE A 69 4.59 -8.95 -0.68
CA PHE A 69 4.22 -7.85 0.20
C PHE A 69 2.78 -7.99 0.69
N ARG A 70 2.57 -7.64 1.97
CA ARG A 70 1.23 -7.56 2.57
C ARG A 70 1.20 -6.48 3.63
N SER A 71 0.23 -5.59 3.55
CA SER A 71 -0.02 -4.55 4.56
C SER A 71 -1.49 -4.19 4.60
N PHE A 72 -1.91 -3.58 5.70
CA PHE A 72 -3.16 -2.84 5.71
C PHE A 72 -2.96 -1.47 5.02
N TRP A 73 -4.05 -0.90 4.53
CA TRP A 73 -4.13 0.48 4.07
C TRP A 73 -5.33 1.16 4.75
N CYS A 74 -5.27 2.48 4.89
CA CYS A 74 -6.33 3.27 5.52
C CYS A 74 -6.41 4.65 4.89
N VAL A 75 -7.63 5.09 4.57
CA VAL A 75 -7.98 6.43 4.10
C VAL A 75 -9.24 6.89 4.80
N SER A 76 -9.63 8.16 4.66
CA SER A 76 -10.83 8.69 5.33
C SER A 76 -12.12 7.94 5.00
N ALA A 77 -12.21 7.38 3.79
CA ALA A 77 -13.40 6.69 3.28
C ALA A 77 -13.45 5.19 3.61
N GLY A 78 -12.39 4.60 4.18
CA GLY A 78 -12.32 3.17 4.44
C GLY A 78 -10.92 2.63 4.69
N TRP A 79 -10.85 1.34 5.00
CA TRP A 79 -9.61 0.62 5.23
C TRP A 79 -9.72 -0.83 4.78
N GLY A 80 -8.57 -1.47 4.59
CA GLY A 80 -8.52 -2.85 4.16
C GLY A 80 -7.10 -3.37 4.01
N MET A 81 -6.92 -4.36 3.15
CA MET A 81 -5.65 -5.03 2.91
C MET A 81 -5.17 -4.80 1.49
N VAL A 82 -3.86 -4.68 1.33
CA VAL A 82 -3.18 -4.73 0.04
C VAL A 82 -2.14 -5.84 0.08
N GLU A 83 -2.14 -6.65 -0.97
CA GLU A 83 -1.24 -7.77 -1.16
C GLU A 83 -0.59 -7.64 -2.54
N GLN A 84 0.72 -7.87 -2.61
CA GLN A 84 1.45 -7.93 -3.87
C GLN A 84 2.30 -9.20 -3.92
N THR A 85 2.26 -9.89 -5.05
CA THR A 85 3.15 -11.02 -5.34
C THR A 85 3.83 -10.81 -6.68
N ILE A 86 5.15 -11.00 -6.74
CA ILE A 86 5.93 -10.95 -7.97
C ILE A 86 6.50 -12.35 -8.22
N SER A 87 6.17 -12.92 -9.38
CA SER A 87 6.72 -14.18 -9.88
C SER A 87 7.67 -13.91 -11.05
N ASP A 88 8.17 -14.93 -11.73
CA ASP A 88 8.96 -14.75 -12.96
C ASP A 88 8.10 -14.30 -14.15
N ALA A 89 6.80 -14.63 -14.14
CA ALA A 89 5.89 -14.36 -15.24
C ALA A 89 5.10 -13.05 -15.06
N GLU A 90 4.65 -12.78 -13.83
CA GLU A 90 3.68 -11.72 -13.57
C GLU A 90 3.83 -11.12 -12.17
N GLN A 91 3.34 -9.87 -12.03
CA GLN A 91 3.09 -9.18 -10.78
C GLN A 91 1.58 -9.09 -10.57
N ASN A 92 1.11 -9.50 -9.39
CA ASN A 92 -0.26 -9.33 -8.95
C ASN A 92 -0.33 -8.33 -7.81
N VAL A 93 -1.26 -7.39 -7.87
CA VAL A 93 -1.59 -6.47 -6.78
C VAL A 93 -3.08 -6.57 -6.47
N ARG A 94 -3.41 -7.01 -5.26
CA ARG A 94 -4.78 -7.20 -4.79
C ARG A 94 -5.13 -6.18 -3.72
N TRP A 95 -6.21 -5.46 -3.93
CA TRP A 95 -6.80 -4.51 -3.01
C TRP A 95 -8.12 -5.05 -2.47
N GLU A 96 -8.16 -5.30 -1.18
CA GLU A 96 -9.36 -5.70 -0.45
C GLU A 96 -9.82 -4.55 0.44
N VAL A 97 -11.12 -4.23 0.39
CA VAL A 97 -11.75 -3.30 1.32
C VAL A 97 -12.40 -4.12 2.42
N LEU A 98 -12.03 -3.86 3.68
CA LEU A 98 -12.66 -4.51 4.84
C LEU A 98 -13.81 -3.66 5.38
N HIS A 99 -13.70 -2.34 5.32
CA HIS A 99 -14.76 -1.42 5.69
C HIS A 99 -14.71 -0.13 4.87
N GLY A 100 -15.89 0.44 4.56
CA GLY A 100 -16.02 1.66 3.77
C GLY A 100 -15.92 1.40 2.27
N ALA A 101 -15.24 2.28 1.54
CA ALA A 101 -15.02 2.13 0.11
C ALA A 101 -13.72 2.82 -0.35
N LEU A 102 -13.18 2.36 -1.48
CA LEU A 102 -12.03 2.95 -2.13
C LEU A 102 -12.43 3.40 -3.55
N ALA A 103 -12.37 4.72 -3.79
CA ALA A 103 -12.72 5.32 -5.08
C ALA A 103 -11.46 5.57 -5.90
N LEU A 104 -11.44 5.10 -7.15
CA LEU A 104 -10.25 5.02 -7.97
C LEU A 104 -10.53 5.53 -9.37
N ARG A 105 -9.69 6.45 -9.84
CA ARG A 105 -9.63 6.88 -11.25
C ARG A 105 -8.27 6.57 -11.86
N ARG A 106 -7.23 6.51 -11.03
CA ARG A 106 -5.86 6.11 -11.43
C ARG A 106 -5.24 5.16 -10.42
N LEU A 107 -4.50 4.19 -10.92
CA LEU A 107 -3.71 3.25 -10.12
C LEU A 107 -2.27 3.30 -10.59
N ARG A 108 -1.33 3.24 -9.65
CA ARG A 108 0.10 3.21 -9.91
C ARG A 108 0.74 2.07 -9.13
N CYS A 109 1.54 1.29 -9.81
CA CYS A 109 2.36 0.26 -9.17
C CYS A 109 3.77 0.27 -9.77
N THR A 110 4.75 -0.05 -8.93
CA THR A 110 6.13 -0.24 -9.39
C THR A 110 6.28 -1.60 -10.05
N ALA A 111 6.67 -1.62 -11.32
CA ALA A 111 7.02 -2.81 -12.07
C ALA A 111 8.36 -3.40 -11.60
N PRO A 112 8.58 -4.71 -11.73
CA PRO A 112 9.84 -5.33 -11.33
C PRO A 112 11.00 -4.83 -12.18
N ALA A 113 12.17 -4.65 -11.56
CA ALA A 113 13.35 -4.14 -12.24
C ALA A 113 13.74 -5.04 -13.44
N GLY A 114 13.98 -4.41 -14.59
CA GLY A 114 14.37 -5.13 -15.81
C GLY A 114 13.23 -5.89 -16.51
N ARG A 115 11.99 -5.75 -16.04
CA ARG A 115 10.80 -6.37 -16.65
C ARG A 115 9.73 -5.32 -16.96
N PRO A 116 9.74 -4.70 -18.14
CA PRO A 116 8.68 -3.80 -18.54
C PRO A 116 7.36 -4.57 -18.71
N ALA A 117 6.25 -3.91 -18.38
CA ALA A 117 4.92 -4.43 -18.60
C ALA A 117 4.65 -4.54 -20.11
N ALA A 118 4.20 -5.71 -20.55
CA ALA A 118 3.64 -5.95 -21.87
C ALA A 118 2.10 -5.88 -21.84
N HIS A 119 1.49 -6.23 -20.71
CA HIS A 119 0.05 -6.23 -20.54
C HIS A 119 -0.37 -5.86 -19.10
N VAL A 120 -1.60 -5.38 -18.97
CA VAL A 120 -2.26 -5.09 -17.71
C VAL A 120 -3.67 -5.65 -17.77
N GLU A 121 -4.06 -6.43 -16.76
CA GLU A 121 -5.41 -6.95 -16.59
C GLU A 121 -5.99 -6.49 -15.25
N LEU A 122 -7.30 -6.22 -15.25
CA LEU A 122 -8.07 -5.91 -14.06
C LEU A 122 -9.13 -7.00 -13.82
N ALA A 123 -9.16 -7.54 -12.61
CA ALA A 123 -10.12 -8.55 -12.18
C ALA A 123 -10.89 -8.12 -10.92
N GLY A 124 -11.97 -8.84 -10.62
CA GLY A 124 -12.86 -8.54 -9.51
C GLY A 124 -13.64 -7.24 -9.76
N ALA A 125 -13.56 -6.27 -8.85
CA ALA A 125 -14.26 -5.00 -9.01
C ALA A 125 -13.88 -4.24 -10.30
N GLY A 126 -12.66 -4.44 -10.81
CA GLY A 126 -12.19 -3.83 -12.05
C GLY A 126 -12.53 -4.60 -13.33
N ALA A 127 -13.17 -5.78 -13.23
CA ALA A 127 -13.45 -6.61 -14.39
C ALA A 127 -14.40 -5.90 -15.37
N GLY A 128 -14.03 -5.86 -16.65
CA GLY A 128 -14.80 -5.21 -17.71
C GLY A 128 -14.77 -3.68 -17.68
N GLN A 129 -13.95 -3.06 -16.83
CA GLN A 129 -13.72 -1.61 -16.88
C GLN A 129 -12.90 -1.25 -18.11
N GLU A 130 -13.26 -0.17 -18.79
CA GLU A 130 -12.40 0.44 -19.81
C GLU A 130 -11.27 1.22 -19.13
N PHE A 131 -10.05 1.06 -19.63
CA PHE A 131 -8.88 1.78 -19.12
C PHE A 131 -7.80 1.93 -20.18
N THR A 132 -6.92 2.89 -19.96
CA THR A 132 -5.63 3.00 -20.64
C THR A 132 -4.51 2.79 -19.63
N TRP A 133 -3.33 2.45 -20.10
CA TRP A 133 -2.15 2.37 -19.24
C TRP A 133 -0.91 2.79 -19.99
N GLN A 134 0.08 3.24 -19.22
CA GLN A 134 1.40 3.62 -19.70
C GLN A 134 2.44 3.27 -18.65
N GLN A 135 3.66 2.99 -19.09
CA GLN A 135 4.80 2.81 -18.20
C GLN A 135 5.82 3.92 -18.41
N THR A 136 6.23 4.57 -17.33
CA THR A 136 7.34 5.54 -17.31
C THR A 136 8.37 5.06 -16.30
N ASN A 137 9.57 4.71 -16.77
CA ASN A 137 10.58 4.01 -15.98
C ASN A 137 10.03 2.70 -15.39
N ASP A 138 9.99 2.57 -14.08
CA ASP A 138 9.44 1.47 -13.32
C ASP A 138 8.00 1.73 -12.84
N GLU A 139 7.40 2.89 -13.10
CA GLU A 139 6.02 3.18 -12.71
C GLU A 139 5.05 2.78 -13.84
N VAL A 140 4.16 1.84 -13.56
CA VAL A 140 3.00 1.51 -14.40
C VAL A 140 1.81 2.30 -13.88
N GLU A 141 1.29 3.20 -14.72
CA GLU A 141 0.09 3.97 -14.46
C GLU A 141 -1.08 3.43 -15.27
N ILE A 142 -2.19 3.17 -14.59
CA ILE A 142 -3.46 2.70 -15.15
C ILE A 142 -4.50 3.78 -14.92
N GLU A 143 -5.15 4.23 -15.98
CA GLU A 143 -6.19 5.24 -15.95
C GLU A 143 -7.53 4.65 -16.40
N LEU A 144 -8.46 4.51 -15.46
CA LEU A 144 -9.80 3.99 -15.71
C LEU A 144 -10.65 5.04 -16.44
N ALA A 145 -11.54 4.67 -17.35
CA ALA A 145 -12.40 5.64 -18.04
C ALA A 145 -13.30 6.40 -17.05
N GLU A 146 -13.85 5.69 -16.06
CA GLU A 146 -14.73 6.20 -15.01
C GLU A 146 -14.18 5.90 -13.61
N THR A 147 -14.77 6.52 -12.58
CA THR A 147 -14.43 6.21 -11.19
C THR A 147 -14.90 4.81 -10.83
N LEU A 148 -13.97 3.91 -10.57
CA LEU A 148 -14.24 2.62 -9.95
C LEU A 148 -14.39 2.77 -8.44
N ARG A 149 -15.42 2.13 -7.87
CA ARG A 149 -15.61 2.04 -6.43
C ARG A 149 -15.44 0.60 -5.96
N VAL A 150 -14.33 0.33 -5.27
CA VAL A 150 -14.06 -0.96 -4.62
C VAL A 150 -14.76 -0.96 -3.26
N VAL A 151 -15.44 -2.05 -2.93
CA VAL A 151 -16.27 -2.22 -1.72
C VAL A 151 -15.99 -3.59 -1.06
N PRO A 152 -16.42 -3.82 0.19
CA PRO A 152 -16.23 -5.11 0.83
C PRO A 152 -16.77 -6.29 0.03
N SER A 153 -16.05 -7.42 0.10
CA SER A 153 -16.31 -8.65 -0.67
C SER A 153 -16.15 -8.54 -2.20
N GLN A 154 -15.74 -7.37 -2.72
CA GLN A 154 -15.47 -7.14 -4.14
C GLN A 154 -14.04 -6.61 -4.31
N PRO A 155 -13.02 -7.47 -4.15
CA PRO A 155 -11.63 -7.05 -4.25
C PRO A 155 -11.31 -6.61 -5.68
N LEU A 156 -10.35 -5.70 -5.81
CA LEU A 156 -9.73 -5.36 -7.09
C LEU A 156 -8.39 -6.09 -7.20
N THR A 157 -8.18 -6.84 -8.28
CA THR A 157 -6.87 -7.42 -8.60
C THR A 157 -6.35 -6.79 -9.88
N ILE A 158 -5.09 -6.40 -9.86
CA ILE A 158 -4.34 -5.87 -11.00
C ILE A 158 -3.24 -6.88 -11.29
N THR A 159 -3.16 -7.37 -12.52
CA THR A 159 -2.11 -8.29 -12.94
C THR A 159 -1.32 -7.63 -14.06
N VAL A 160 0.00 -7.64 -13.94
CA VAL A 160 0.94 -7.00 -14.88
C VAL A 160 1.98 -8.04 -15.29
N TRP A 161 2.20 -8.22 -16.59
CA TRP A 161 3.19 -9.16 -17.15
C TRP A 161 3.82 -8.62 -18.42
#